data_AF-A0A523RLB3-F1
#
_entry.id   AF-A0A523RLB3-F1
#
_cell.length_a   1.000
_cell.length_b   1.000
_cell.length_c   1.000
_cell.angle_alpha   90.00
_cell.angle_beta   90.00
_cell.angle_gamma   90.00
#
_symmetry.space_group_name_H-M   'P 1'
#
loop_
_entity.id
_entity.type
_entity.pdbx_description
1 polymer ?
#
loop_
_entity_poly.entity_id
_entity_poly.type
_entity_poly.pdbx_seq_one_letter_code
_entity_poly.pdbx_strand_id
1 'polypeptide(L)'
;MHQLLESWKESLLFFKPVHFKFFLLNTFKTAFETYKLLFRYFWWLVLIYVMVAYYYVYPIHAYYHAYPIYLHAKNYLINWIVELFFVFVVFLAARPSATKKNFAYFIQRIVYFVPFFVWGIIVSFFMLFARHTGANFSGPMGILIGAIFYSLGGAIAGLVFFWILLGEFLKYIDAFIFIDLVIVGLMTIWLFPLIIFFILFLLDSGKYHFKTSFFSAMRALKMTWYNYPFCFIMHMFLVVIGAFFNLIIRYLLSYSMAITVHNLGIILLSPIAICLFTNFYGKRVKEQYKIYFEESLSMWE
;
A
#
# COMPACT_ATOMS: atom_id res chain seq x y z
N MET A 1 16.22 23.85 -5.59
CA MET A 1 15.24 23.75 -6.71
C MET A 1 15.83 23.04 -7.92
N HIS A 2 17.03 23.40 -8.40
CA HIS A 2 17.67 22.75 -9.56
C HIS A 2 17.79 21.22 -9.41
N GLN A 3 18.40 20.74 -8.32
CA GLN A 3 18.55 19.31 -8.02
C GLN A 3 17.23 18.52 -8.00
N LEU A 4 16.12 19.15 -7.58
CA LEU A 4 14.80 18.53 -7.57
C LEU A 4 14.31 18.30 -9.01
N LEU A 5 14.41 19.32 -9.87
CA LEU A 5 13.99 19.23 -11.26
C LEU A 5 14.84 18.23 -12.05
N GLU A 6 16.14 18.15 -11.76
CA GLU A 6 17.02 17.13 -12.33
C GLU A 6 16.60 15.73 -11.89
N SER A 7 16.35 15.51 -10.60
CA SER A 7 15.86 14.22 -10.09
C SER A 7 14.52 13.83 -10.72
N TRP A 8 13.61 14.79 -10.92
CA TRP A 8 12.35 14.55 -11.61
C TRP A 8 12.56 14.14 -13.06
N LYS A 9 13.40 14.86 -13.81
CA LYS A 9 13.78 14.52 -15.18
C LYS A 9 14.36 13.12 -15.26
N GLU A 10 15.29 12.77 -14.37
CA GLU A 10 15.87 11.44 -14.30
C GLU A 10 14.86 10.34 -13.95
N SER A 11 13.90 10.62 -13.07
CA SER A 11 12.85 9.65 -12.73
C SER A 11 11.96 9.34 -13.94
N LEU A 12 11.70 10.32 -14.80
CA LEU A 12 10.93 10.15 -16.04
C LEU A 12 11.71 9.40 -17.12
N LEU A 13 13.05 9.39 -17.08
CA LEU A 13 13.86 8.59 -18.02
C LEU A 13 13.57 7.09 -17.93
N PHE A 14 12.99 6.60 -16.82
CA PHE A 14 12.55 5.21 -16.71
C PHE A 14 11.49 4.83 -17.74
N PHE A 15 10.68 5.77 -18.21
CA PHE A 15 9.63 5.52 -19.20
C PHE A 15 10.16 5.51 -20.64
N LYS A 16 11.45 5.80 -20.87
CA LYS A 16 12.05 5.55 -22.19
C LYS A 16 11.97 4.05 -22.50
N PRO A 17 11.55 3.64 -23.72
CA PRO A 17 11.23 2.25 -24.02
C PRO A 17 12.32 1.24 -23.63
N VAL A 18 13.59 1.58 -23.88
CA VAL A 18 14.74 0.73 -23.53
C VAL A 18 14.83 0.50 -22.02
N HIS A 19 14.82 1.58 -21.23
CA HIS A 19 14.90 1.49 -19.77
C HIS A 19 13.66 0.84 -19.16
N PHE A 20 12.47 1.18 -19.68
CA PHE A 20 11.21 0.64 -19.20
C PHE A 20 11.12 -0.87 -19.40
N LYS A 21 11.54 -1.37 -20.58
CA LYS A 21 11.57 -2.81 -20.88
C LYS A 21 12.46 -3.57 -19.88
N PHE A 22 13.68 -3.10 -19.64
CA PHE A 22 14.57 -3.75 -18.66
C PHE A 22 14.03 -3.67 -17.24
N PHE A 23 13.42 -2.55 -16.87
CA PHE A 23 12.78 -2.37 -15.57
C PHE A 23 11.63 -3.35 -15.36
N LEU A 24 10.74 -3.51 -16.36
CA LEU A 24 9.65 -4.48 -16.30
C LEU A 24 10.14 -5.92 -16.25
N LEU A 25 11.13 -6.28 -17.07
CA LEU A 25 11.71 -7.63 -17.05
C LEU A 25 12.29 -7.98 -15.68
N ASN A 26 13.01 -7.03 -15.07
CA ASN A 26 13.53 -7.21 -13.71
C ASN A 26 12.39 -7.29 -12.67
N THR A 27 11.31 -6.53 -12.85
CA THR A 27 10.12 -6.60 -11.98
C THR A 27 9.41 -7.93 -12.07
N PHE A 28 9.20 -8.48 -13.27
CA PHE A 28 8.63 -9.81 -13.42
C PHE A 28 9.52 -10.90 -12.84
N LYS A 29 10.85 -10.80 -13.05
CA LYS A 29 11.81 -11.73 -12.44
C LYS A 29 11.72 -11.68 -10.90
N THR A 30 11.76 -10.49 -10.30
CA THR A 30 11.65 -10.34 -8.84
C THR A 30 10.29 -10.84 -8.33
N ALA A 31 9.20 -10.55 -9.03
CA ALA A 31 7.86 -11.02 -8.67
C ALA A 31 7.78 -12.55 -8.70
N PHE A 32 8.31 -13.19 -9.75
CA PHE A 32 8.32 -14.64 -9.86
C PHE A 32 9.10 -15.32 -8.72
N GLU A 33 10.30 -14.80 -8.39
CA GLU A 33 11.07 -15.30 -7.25
C GLU A 33 10.36 -15.03 -5.90
N THR A 34 9.67 -13.90 -5.79
CA THR A 34 8.83 -13.57 -4.62
C THR A 34 7.71 -14.61 -4.46
N TYR A 35 6.98 -14.94 -5.52
CA TYR A 35 5.95 -15.97 -5.48
C TYR A 35 6.51 -17.33 -5.08
N LYS A 36 7.65 -17.75 -5.65
CA LYS A 36 8.29 -19.01 -5.24
C LYS A 36 8.57 -19.07 -3.74
N LEU A 37 9.06 -17.97 -3.15
CA LEU A 37 9.31 -17.89 -1.71
C LEU A 37 8.02 -17.91 -0.90
N LEU A 38 6.98 -17.19 -1.34
CA LEU A 38 5.66 -17.20 -0.71
C LEU A 38 5.07 -18.61 -0.71
N PHE A 39 5.06 -19.31 -1.85
CA PHE A 39 4.57 -20.69 -1.92
C PHE A 39 5.43 -21.67 -1.13
N ARG A 40 6.75 -21.47 -1.08
CA ARG A 40 7.64 -22.37 -0.34
C ARG A 40 7.48 -22.28 1.17
N TYR A 41 7.33 -21.06 1.72
CA TYR A 41 7.38 -20.83 3.17
C TYR A 41 6.06 -20.36 3.78
N PHE A 42 5.17 -19.79 2.98
CA PHE A 42 3.97 -19.08 3.43
C PHE A 42 2.70 -19.45 2.62
N TRP A 43 2.66 -20.62 1.97
CA TRP A 43 1.44 -21.08 1.27
C TRP A 43 0.25 -21.19 2.24
N TRP A 44 0.49 -21.58 3.49
CA TRP A 44 -0.52 -21.65 4.53
C TRP A 44 -1.11 -20.27 4.86
N LEU A 45 -0.34 -19.19 4.71
CA LEU A 45 -0.82 -17.83 4.96
C LEU A 45 -1.82 -17.41 3.87
N VAL A 46 -1.61 -17.84 2.63
CA VAL A 46 -2.58 -17.65 1.54
C VAL A 46 -3.90 -18.37 1.88
N LEU A 47 -3.84 -19.59 2.40
CA LEU A 47 -5.04 -20.31 2.82
C LEU A 47 -5.76 -19.63 3.98
N ILE A 48 -5.03 -19.21 5.03
CA ILE A 48 -5.61 -18.46 6.16
C ILE A 48 -6.28 -17.19 5.64
N TYR A 49 -5.62 -16.45 4.75
CA TYR A 49 -6.19 -15.22 4.19
C TYR A 49 -7.49 -15.49 3.42
N VAL A 50 -7.52 -16.52 2.56
CA VAL A 50 -8.74 -16.92 1.84
C VAL A 50 -9.84 -17.37 2.79
N MET A 51 -9.51 -18.15 3.84
CA MET A 51 -10.48 -18.59 4.85
C MET A 51 -11.07 -17.43 5.64
N VAL A 52 -10.23 -16.48 6.08
CA VAL A 52 -10.67 -15.29 6.81
C VAL A 52 -11.51 -14.39 5.92
N ALA A 53 -11.12 -14.19 4.67
CA ALA A 53 -11.91 -13.49 3.67
C ALA A 53 -13.29 -14.13 3.45
N TYR A 54 -13.33 -15.46 3.29
CA TYR A 54 -14.59 -16.19 3.12
C TYR A 54 -15.48 -16.08 4.37
N TYR A 55 -14.91 -16.28 5.56
CA TYR A 55 -15.61 -16.16 6.84
C TYR A 55 -16.11 -14.73 7.11
N TYR A 56 -15.44 -13.72 6.57
CA TYR A 56 -15.89 -12.33 6.62
C TYR A 56 -17.11 -12.08 5.72
N VAL A 57 -17.11 -12.64 4.51
CA VAL A 57 -18.15 -12.39 3.49
C VAL A 57 -19.46 -13.12 3.81
N TYR A 58 -19.37 -14.36 4.30
CA TYR A 58 -20.55 -15.20 4.48
C TYR A 58 -21.61 -14.64 5.47
N PRO A 59 -21.25 -14.13 6.67
CA PRO A 59 -22.22 -13.62 7.64
C PRO A 59 -22.86 -12.29 7.23
N ILE A 60 -22.15 -11.47 6.46
CA ILE A 60 -22.67 -10.20 5.92
C ILE A 60 -23.91 -10.48 5.08
N HIS A 61 -23.87 -11.51 4.22
CA HIS A 61 -25.02 -11.87 3.39
C HIS A 61 -26.18 -12.49 4.15
N ALA A 62 -25.90 -13.32 5.16
CA ALA A 62 -26.94 -14.09 5.82
C ALA A 62 -27.73 -13.28 6.87
N TYR A 63 -27.14 -12.25 7.48
CA TYR A 63 -27.72 -11.62 8.68
C TYR A 63 -27.54 -10.10 8.77
N TYR A 64 -27.77 -9.36 7.69
CA TYR A 64 -27.68 -7.89 7.66
C TYR A 64 -28.47 -7.17 8.78
N HIS A 65 -29.47 -7.80 9.38
CA HIS A 65 -30.31 -7.20 10.43
C HIS A 65 -30.09 -7.75 11.86
N ALA A 66 -29.38 -8.86 12.04
CA ALA A 66 -29.28 -9.52 13.34
C ALA A 66 -27.84 -9.65 13.87
N TYR A 67 -26.84 -9.32 13.07
CA TYR A 67 -25.45 -9.48 13.49
C TYR A 67 -24.99 -8.28 14.34
N PRO A 68 -24.55 -8.51 15.58
CA PRO A 68 -24.04 -7.45 16.45
C PRO A 68 -22.87 -6.69 15.82
N ILE A 69 -22.89 -5.36 15.92
CA ILE A 69 -21.83 -4.45 15.41
C ILE A 69 -20.44 -4.87 15.90
N TYR A 70 -20.32 -5.36 17.13
CA TYR A 70 -19.03 -5.80 17.69
C TYR A 70 -18.42 -7.00 16.96
N LEU A 71 -19.24 -7.93 16.45
CA LEU A 71 -18.75 -9.08 15.68
C LEU A 71 -18.24 -8.66 14.30
N HIS A 72 -18.90 -7.69 13.66
CA HIS A 72 -18.42 -7.11 12.41
C HIS A 72 -17.07 -6.40 12.59
N ALA A 73 -16.93 -5.58 13.63
CA ALA A 73 -15.67 -4.90 13.94
C ALA A 73 -14.52 -5.88 14.21
N LYS A 74 -14.80 -6.95 14.97
CA LYS A 74 -13.84 -8.02 15.25
C LYS A 74 -13.38 -8.72 13.95
N ASN A 75 -14.30 -9.15 13.10
CA ASN A 75 -13.96 -9.85 11.86
C ASN A 75 -13.18 -8.95 10.90
N TYR A 76 -13.52 -7.66 10.84
CA TYR A 76 -12.78 -6.68 10.05
C TYR A 76 -11.34 -6.52 10.54
N LEU A 77 -11.14 -6.40 11.86
CA LEU A 77 -9.81 -6.29 12.46
C LEU A 77 -8.96 -7.55 12.19
N ILE A 78 -9.54 -8.75 12.27
CA ILE A 78 -8.84 -10.00 11.97
C ILE A 78 -8.41 -10.03 10.51
N ASN A 79 -9.33 -9.78 9.56
CA ASN A 79 -9.00 -9.76 8.13
C ASN A 79 -7.87 -8.78 7.84
N TRP A 80 -7.96 -7.58 8.42
CA TRP A 80 -6.97 -6.53 8.25
C TRP A 80 -5.59 -6.90 8.83
N ILE A 81 -5.53 -7.54 10.01
CA ILE A 81 -4.27 -8.04 10.57
C ILE A 81 -3.62 -9.08 9.66
N VAL A 82 -4.41 -10.03 9.13
CA VAL A 82 -3.88 -11.07 8.23
C VAL A 82 -3.41 -10.46 6.91
N GLU A 83 -4.15 -9.49 6.37
CA GLU A 83 -3.76 -8.74 5.17
C GLU A 83 -2.42 -8.04 5.36
N LEU A 84 -2.29 -7.27 6.44
CA LEU A 84 -1.04 -6.60 6.79
C LEU A 84 0.10 -7.59 6.92
N PHE A 85 -0.11 -8.69 7.62
CA PHE A 85 0.91 -9.70 7.80
C PHE A 85 1.34 -10.30 6.46
N PHE A 86 0.39 -10.60 5.58
CA PHE A 86 0.67 -11.06 4.22
C PHE A 86 1.49 -10.04 3.44
N VAL A 87 1.04 -8.79 3.37
CA VAL A 87 1.75 -7.69 2.68
C VAL A 87 3.17 -7.51 3.23
N PHE A 88 3.36 -7.57 4.55
CA PHE A 88 4.67 -7.50 5.18
C PHE A 88 5.59 -8.66 4.76
N VAL A 89 5.07 -9.89 4.73
CA VAL A 89 5.83 -11.06 4.24
C VAL A 89 6.21 -10.88 2.77
N VAL A 90 5.33 -10.29 1.96
CA VAL A 90 5.64 -9.95 0.57
C VAL A 90 6.80 -8.95 0.48
N PHE A 91 6.87 -7.93 1.35
CA PHE A 91 8.03 -7.03 1.42
C PHE A 91 9.32 -7.78 1.74
N LEU A 92 9.31 -8.67 2.74
CA LEU A 92 10.48 -9.47 3.10
C LEU A 92 10.93 -10.38 1.95
N ALA A 93 9.97 -10.96 1.22
CA ALA A 93 10.20 -11.84 0.09
C ALA A 93 10.68 -11.07 -1.16
N ALA A 94 10.19 -9.86 -1.42
CA ALA A 94 10.59 -9.02 -2.56
C ALA A 94 11.92 -8.29 -2.36
N ARG A 95 12.23 -7.89 -1.12
CA ARG A 95 13.43 -7.09 -0.77
C ARG A 95 14.74 -7.77 -1.23
N PRO A 96 15.63 -7.09 -1.96
CA PRO A 96 16.96 -7.61 -2.26
C PRO A 96 17.75 -7.88 -0.98
N SER A 97 18.41 -9.03 -0.89
CA SER A 97 19.26 -9.34 0.25
C SER A 97 20.44 -10.22 -0.17
N ALA A 98 21.60 -9.98 0.44
CA ALA A 98 22.76 -10.85 0.31
C ALA A 98 22.59 -12.14 1.12
N THR A 99 21.74 -12.14 2.15
CA THR A 99 21.47 -13.32 2.97
C THR A 99 20.46 -14.24 2.27
N LYS A 100 20.68 -15.55 2.40
CA LYS A 100 19.76 -16.56 1.86
C LYS A 100 18.41 -16.45 2.57
N LYS A 101 17.34 -16.23 1.80
CA LYS A 101 15.95 -16.14 2.30
C LYS A 101 15.41 -17.51 2.69
N ASN A 102 15.72 -17.95 3.90
CA ASN A 102 15.17 -19.14 4.55
C ASN A 102 14.23 -18.74 5.71
N PHE A 103 13.68 -19.71 6.44
CA PHE A 103 12.78 -19.41 7.55
C PHE A 103 13.43 -18.53 8.64
N ALA A 104 14.71 -18.75 8.95
CA ALA A 104 15.45 -17.94 9.91
C ALA A 104 15.54 -16.45 9.48
N TYR A 105 15.73 -16.18 8.18
CA TYR A 105 15.68 -14.82 7.64
C TYR A 105 14.35 -14.13 7.96
N PHE A 106 13.22 -14.83 7.76
CA PHE A 106 11.90 -14.25 8.03
C PHE A 106 11.65 -14.05 9.53
N ILE A 107 12.00 -15.02 10.38
CA ILE A 107 11.86 -14.88 11.84
C ILE A 107 12.68 -13.68 12.35
N GLN A 108 13.94 -13.55 11.94
CA GLN A 108 14.81 -12.46 12.39
C GLN A 108 14.25 -11.08 12.02
N ARG A 109 13.43 -11.00 10.95
CA ARG A 109 12.84 -9.76 10.46
C ARG A 109 11.41 -9.55 10.92
N ILE A 110 10.80 -10.51 11.62
CA ILE A 110 9.41 -10.40 12.08
C ILE A 110 9.21 -9.24 13.06
N VAL A 111 10.25 -8.85 13.80
CA VAL A 111 10.20 -7.71 14.73
C VAL A 111 9.84 -6.39 14.02
N TYR A 112 10.17 -6.25 12.73
CA TYR A 112 9.81 -5.08 11.93
C TYR A 112 8.33 -5.07 11.53
N PHE A 113 7.58 -6.15 11.79
CA PHE A 113 6.13 -6.15 11.64
C PHE A 113 5.46 -5.23 12.65
N VAL A 114 5.97 -5.14 13.88
CA VAL A 114 5.38 -4.30 14.94
C VAL A 114 5.24 -2.82 14.53
N PRO A 115 6.31 -2.11 14.12
CA PRO A 115 6.17 -0.73 13.66
C PRO A 115 5.31 -0.62 12.41
N PHE A 116 5.38 -1.58 11.48
CA PHE A 116 4.53 -1.60 10.29
C PHE A 116 3.04 -1.70 10.67
N PHE A 117 2.72 -2.58 11.62
CA PHE A 117 1.39 -2.76 12.17
C PHE A 117 0.88 -1.50 12.88
N VAL A 118 1.71 -0.89 13.74
CA VAL A 118 1.38 0.38 14.43
C VAL A 118 1.10 1.50 13.43
N TRP A 119 1.96 1.65 12.41
CA TRP A 119 1.71 2.63 11.34
C TRP A 119 0.44 2.34 10.56
N GLY A 120 0.14 1.07 10.29
CA GLY A 120 -1.11 0.68 9.69
C GLY A 120 -2.32 1.10 10.54
N ILE A 121 -2.24 0.96 11.87
CA ILE A 121 -3.32 1.36 12.78
C ILE A 121 -3.49 2.87 12.72
N ILE A 122 -2.39 3.62 12.80
CA ILE A 122 -2.40 5.08 12.74
C ILE A 122 -3.05 5.56 11.43
N VAL A 123 -2.61 5.04 10.29
CA VAL A 123 -3.17 5.40 8.97
C VAL A 123 -4.66 5.05 8.89
N SER A 124 -5.05 3.87 9.35
CA SER A 124 -6.46 3.44 9.36
C SER A 124 -7.32 4.30 10.29
N PHE A 125 -6.80 4.66 11.46
CA PHE A 125 -7.47 5.56 12.39
C PHE A 125 -7.68 6.94 11.77
N PHE A 126 -6.66 7.52 11.15
CA PHE A 126 -6.79 8.81 10.46
C PHE A 126 -7.83 8.74 9.33
N MET A 127 -7.89 7.65 8.57
CA MET A 127 -8.90 7.46 7.52
C MET A 127 -10.31 7.32 8.08
N LEU A 128 -10.49 6.56 9.15
CA LEU A 128 -11.78 6.42 9.83
C LEU A 128 -12.23 7.77 10.43
N PHE A 129 -11.31 8.49 11.08
CA PHE A 129 -11.57 9.81 11.62
C PHE A 129 -11.93 10.81 10.53
N ALA A 130 -11.19 10.83 9.43
CA ALA A 130 -11.43 11.65 8.25
C ALA A 130 -12.78 11.35 7.59
N ARG A 131 -13.19 10.07 7.54
CA ARG A 131 -14.52 9.66 7.07
C ARG A 131 -15.63 10.12 8.01
N HIS A 132 -15.45 9.94 9.31
CA HIS A 132 -16.46 10.30 10.30
C HIS A 132 -16.68 11.81 10.37
N THR A 133 -15.60 12.59 10.32
CA THR A 133 -15.68 14.05 10.25
C THR A 133 -16.26 14.51 8.90
N GLY A 134 -15.80 13.94 7.77
CA GLY A 134 -16.35 14.25 6.46
C GLY A 134 -17.85 13.94 6.31
N ALA A 135 -18.33 12.85 6.90
CA ALA A 135 -19.74 12.46 6.83
C ALA A 135 -20.68 13.29 7.72
N ASN A 136 -20.19 13.77 8.87
CA ASN A 136 -21.01 14.46 9.86
C ASN A 136 -21.02 15.99 9.72
N PHE A 137 -20.09 16.56 8.98
CA PHE A 137 -20.07 18.00 8.72
C PHE A 137 -20.46 18.30 7.27
N SER A 138 -21.77 18.33 7.01
CA SER A 138 -22.35 18.71 5.70
C SER A 138 -22.27 20.22 5.39
N GLY A 139 -21.29 20.93 5.97
CA GLY A 139 -21.13 22.37 5.85
C GLY A 139 -19.72 22.79 5.42
N PRO A 140 -19.53 24.06 5.00
CA PRO A 140 -18.23 24.58 4.55
C PRO A 140 -17.11 24.40 5.58
N MET A 141 -17.46 24.48 6.87
CA MET A 141 -16.52 24.26 7.97
C MET A 141 -16.09 22.79 8.10
N GLY A 142 -16.98 21.86 7.74
CA GLY A 142 -16.67 20.43 7.63
C GLY A 142 -15.71 20.10 6.53
N ILE A 143 -15.95 20.71 5.37
CA ILE A 143 -15.07 20.63 4.21
C ILE A 143 -13.71 21.24 4.56
N LEU A 144 -13.67 22.34 5.32
CA LEU A 144 -12.42 22.99 5.75
C LEU A 144 -11.67 22.19 6.83
N ILE A 145 -12.33 21.70 7.88
CA ILE A 145 -11.72 20.86 8.93
C ILE A 145 -11.27 19.52 8.35
N GLY A 146 -12.07 18.94 7.45
CA GLY A 146 -11.66 17.88 6.54
C GLY A 146 -10.39 18.32 5.81
N ALA A 147 -10.42 19.35 4.98
CA ALA A 147 -9.25 19.82 4.24
C ALA A 147 -8.01 20.11 5.11
N ILE A 148 -8.14 20.53 6.38
CA ILE A 148 -7.03 20.77 7.31
C ILE A 148 -6.44 19.46 7.86
N PHE A 149 -7.25 18.54 8.36
CA PHE A 149 -6.76 17.22 8.82
C PHE A 149 -6.30 16.35 7.64
N TYR A 150 -6.90 16.55 6.46
CA TYR A 150 -6.50 15.94 5.21
C TYR A 150 -5.20 16.58 4.67
N SER A 151 -5.00 17.90 4.77
CA SER A 151 -3.74 18.54 4.34
C SER A 151 -2.55 18.24 5.26
N LEU A 152 -2.78 17.98 6.56
CA LEU A 152 -1.77 17.42 7.48
C LEU A 152 -1.37 15.97 7.12
N GLY A 153 -2.22 15.23 6.40
CA GLY A 153 -1.91 13.94 5.76
C GLY A 153 -1.51 14.04 4.27
N GLY A 154 -1.04 15.22 3.85
CA GLY A 154 -1.21 15.83 2.52
C GLY A 154 -0.70 15.13 1.25
N ALA A 155 -0.01 13.99 1.33
CA ALA A 155 0.32 13.19 0.13
C ALA A 155 -0.62 11.99 -0.06
N ILE A 156 -1.04 11.37 1.04
CA ILE A 156 -1.99 10.24 1.04
C ILE A 156 -3.42 10.80 0.90
N ALA A 157 -3.67 11.96 1.52
CA ALA A 157 -4.99 12.57 1.54
C ALA A 157 -5.40 13.29 0.25
N GLY A 158 -4.45 13.79 -0.56
CA GLY A 158 -4.77 14.35 -1.89
C GLY A 158 -5.33 13.29 -2.86
N LEU A 159 -4.85 12.06 -2.73
CA LEU A 159 -5.40 10.90 -3.44
C LEU A 159 -6.72 10.44 -2.84
N VAL A 160 -6.84 10.40 -1.50
CA VAL A 160 -8.14 10.14 -0.85
C VAL A 160 -9.18 11.21 -1.23
N PHE A 161 -8.79 12.47 -1.40
CA PHE A 161 -9.67 13.55 -1.85
C PHE A 161 -10.03 13.42 -3.34
N PHE A 162 -9.09 12.99 -4.20
CA PHE A 162 -9.43 12.58 -5.57
C PHE A 162 -10.44 11.43 -5.57
N TRP A 163 -10.25 10.41 -4.70
CA TRP A 163 -11.17 9.28 -4.57
C TRP A 163 -12.51 9.65 -3.93
N ILE A 164 -12.56 10.63 -3.03
CA ILE A 164 -13.80 11.14 -2.43
C ILE A 164 -14.53 12.05 -3.42
N LEU A 165 -13.85 12.95 -4.14
CA LEU A 165 -14.47 13.75 -5.21
C LEU A 165 -14.94 12.85 -6.35
N LEU A 166 -14.16 11.84 -6.73
CA LEU A 166 -14.58 10.80 -7.65
C LEU A 166 -15.74 10.01 -7.05
N GLY A 167 -15.71 9.68 -5.76
CA GLY A 167 -16.79 8.99 -5.04
C GLY A 167 -18.08 9.81 -4.93
N GLU A 168 -18.01 11.14 -4.77
CA GLU A 168 -19.15 12.08 -4.77
C GLU A 168 -19.69 12.29 -6.19
N PHE A 169 -18.80 12.41 -7.17
CA PHE A 169 -19.18 12.40 -8.59
C PHE A 169 -19.86 11.07 -8.98
N LEU A 170 -19.36 9.96 -8.43
CA LEU A 170 -19.90 8.61 -8.63
C LEU A 170 -21.04 8.27 -7.66
N LYS A 171 -21.39 9.09 -6.66
CA LYS A 171 -22.59 8.87 -5.83
C LYS A 171 -23.88 9.00 -6.65
N TYR A 172 -23.80 9.68 -7.78
CA TYR A 172 -24.84 9.69 -8.82
C TYR A 172 -24.87 8.38 -9.64
N ILE A 173 -23.94 7.47 -9.40
CA ILE A 173 -23.83 6.14 -10.00
C ILE A 173 -23.81 5.08 -8.89
N ASP A 174 -24.99 4.58 -8.51
CA ASP A 174 -25.27 3.38 -7.69
C ASP A 174 -24.36 3.10 -6.46
N ALA A 175 -24.93 3.06 -5.25
CA ALA A 175 -24.21 2.93 -3.96
C ALA A 175 -23.24 1.73 -3.86
N PHE A 176 -23.42 0.72 -4.70
CA PHE A 176 -22.47 -0.39 -4.90
C PHE A 176 -21.10 0.04 -5.42
N ILE A 177 -21.03 0.99 -6.36
CA ILE A 177 -19.78 1.48 -6.95
C ILE A 177 -18.92 2.21 -5.91
N PHE A 178 -19.55 2.87 -4.96
CA PHE A 178 -18.87 3.62 -3.91
C PHE A 178 -18.17 2.71 -2.88
N ILE A 179 -18.79 1.60 -2.48
CA ILE A 179 -18.17 0.61 -1.58
C ILE A 179 -16.96 -0.06 -2.25
N ASP A 180 -17.07 -0.35 -3.55
CA ASP A 180 -15.99 -0.94 -4.34
C ASP A 180 -14.82 0.05 -4.55
N LEU A 181 -15.10 1.35 -4.72
CA LEU A 181 -14.07 2.40 -4.79
C LEU A 181 -13.28 2.53 -3.48
N VAL A 182 -13.96 2.34 -2.34
CA VAL A 182 -13.31 2.33 -1.02
C VAL A 182 -12.41 1.12 -0.87
N ILE A 183 -12.82 -0.04 -1.39
CA ILE A 183 -12.04 -1.28 -1.39
C ILE A 183 -10.82 -1.19 -2.33
N VAL A 184 -10.98 -0.65 -3.54
CA VAL A 184 -9.86 -0.26 -4.43
C VAL A 184 -8.96 0.77 -3.73
N GLY A 185 -9.57 1.72 -3.02
CA GLY A 185 -8.92 2.70 -2.16
C GLY A 185 -7.98 2.06 -1.13
N LEU A 186 -8.44 1.04 -0.41
CA LEU A 186 -7.66 0.33 0.60
C LEU A 186 -6.45 -0.40 0.02
N MET A 187 -6.59 -1.06 -1.15
CA MET A 187 -5.44 -1.60 -1.87
C MET A 187 -4.47 -0.49 -2.31
N THR A 188 -4.99 0.65 -2.79
CA THR A 188 -4.13 1.76 -3.24
C THR A 188 -3.37 2.42 -2.09
N ILE A 189 -3.88 2.36 -0.87
CA ILE A 189 -3.19 2.86 0.31
C ILE A 189 -1.94 2.02 0.59
N TRP A 190 -2.05 0.70 0.63
CA TRP A 190 -0.87 -0.17 0.86
C TRP A 190 0.14 -0.13 -0.27
N LEU A 191 -0.34 0.13 -1.49
CA LEU A 191 0.48 0.30 -2.67
C LEU A 191 0.92 1.76 -2.89
N PHE A 192 0.71 2.63 -1.90
CA PHE A 192 1.16 4.00 -1.99
C PHE A 192 2.70 4.04 -1.88
N PRO A 193 3.40 4.71 -2.82
CA PRO A 193 4.86 4.70 -2.89
C PRO A 193 5.53 5.08 -1.57
N LEU A 194 4.97 6.05 -0.84
CA LEU A 194 5.51 6.49 0.45
C LEU A 194 5.52 5.36 1.49
N ILE A 195 4.44 4.57 1.59
CA ILE A 195 4.34 3.47 2.56
C ILE A 195 5.31 2.36 2.17
N ILE A 196 5.39 2.03 0.88
CA ILE A 196 6.36 1.05 0.37
C ILE A 196 7.80 1.47 0.70
N PHE A 197 8.19 2.70 0.35
CA PHE A 197 9.55 3.17 0.63
C PHE A 197 9.84 3.25 2.12
N PHE A 198 8.86 3.64 2.94
CA PHE A 198 9.00 3.64 4.39
C PHE A 198 9.37 2.25 4.91
N ILE A 199 8.65 1.22 4.49
CA ILE A 199 8.91 -0.17 4.91
C ILE A 199 10.28 -0.63 4.41
N LEU A 200 10.64 -0.32 3.16
CA LEU A 200 11.94 -0.69 2.61
C LEU A 200 13.11 -0.04 3.38
N PHE A 201 13.03 1.27 3.64
CA PHE A 201 14.03 1.96 4.47
C PHE A 201 14.08 1.41 5.90
N LEU A 202 12.93 1.07 6.48
CA LEU A 202 12.84 0.48 7.80
C LEU A 202 13.49 -0.92 7.85
N LEU A 203 13.30 -1.75 6.82
CA LEU A 203 13.94 -3.06 6.71
C LEU A 203 15.45 -2.95 6.46
N ASP A 204 15.90 -1.91 5.76
CA ASP A 204 17.29 -1.63 5.46
C ASP A 204 18.07 -1.04 6.64
N SER A 205 17.40 -0.62 7.71
CA SER A 205 18.03 0.05 8.84
C SER A 205 18.89 -0.85 9.75
N GLY A 206 18.90 -2.16 9.53
CA GLY A 206 19.73 -3.14 10.25
C GLY A 206 19.29 -3.49 11.67
N LYS A 207 18.94 -2.49 12.50
CA LYS A 207 18.37 -2.68 13.85
C LYS A 207 17.13 -1.80 14.04
N TYR A 208 16.13 -2.35 14.72
CA TYR A 208 14.91 -1.62 15.03
C TYR A 208 15.09 -0.76 16.28
N HIS A 209 14.89 0.55 16.12
CA HIS A 209 14.71 1.52 17.20
C HIS A 209 13.63 2.53 16.77
N PHE A 210 12.94 3.16 17.73
CA PHE A 210 11.91 4.15 17.41
C PHE A 210 12.44 5.32 16.55
N LYS A 211 13.65 5.83 16.88
CA LYS A 211 14.35 6.85 16.09
C LYS A 211 14.51 6.41 14.62
N THR A 212 14.81 5.14 14.41
CA THR A 212 14.99 4.56 13.09
C THR A 212 13.70 4.58 12.25
N SER A 213 12.53 4.39 12.88
CA SER A 213 11.25 4.55 12.19
C SER A 213 11.07 5.98 11.69
N PHE A 214 11.37 6.99 12.52
CA PHE A 214 11.28 8.38 12.11
C PHE A 214 12.21 8.72 10.93
N PHE A 215 13.49 8.30 11.00
CA PHE A 215 14.42 8.50 9.88
C PHE A 215 13.99 7.76 8.62
N SER A 216 13.42 6.56 8.74
CA SER A 216 12.89 5.81 7.60
C SER A 216 11.72 6.54 6.95
N ALA A 217 10.83 7.15 7.75
CA ALA A 217 9.72 7.97 7.25
C ALA A 217 10.24 9.22 6.53
N MET A 218 11.21 9.93 7.10
CA MET A 218 11.84 11.09 6.46
C MET A 218 12.53 10.73 5.14
N ARG A 219 13.25 9.61 5.09
CA ARG A 219 13.88 9.10 3.85
C ARG A 219 12.85 8.70 2.80
N ALA A 220 11.76 8.06 3.21
CA ALA A 220 10.66 7.72 2.32
C ALA A 220 9.96 8.95 1.75
N LEU A 221 9.75 9.99 2.57
CA LEU A 221 9.24 11.29 2.12
C LEU A 221 10.16 11.92 1.09
N LYS A 222 11.47 12.01 1.38
CA LYS A 222 12.46 12.52 0.41
C LYS A 222 12.43 11.70 -0.88
N MET A 223 12.43 10.38 -0.79
CA MET A 223 12.40 9.50 -1.95
C MET A 223 11.16 9.69 -2.80
N THR A 224 9.99 9.80 -2.17
CA THR A 224 8.72 10.07 -2.87
C THR A 224 8.75 11.45 -3.53
N TRP A 225 9.27 12.47 -2.83
CA TRP A 225 9.32 13.85 -3.31
C TRP A 225 10.27 14.03 -4.51
N TYR A 226 11.51 13.53 -4.39
CA TYR A 226 12.53 13.62 -5.43
C TYR A 226 12.22 12.73 -6.64
N ASN A 227 11.29 11.77 -6.52
CA ASN A 227 10.86 10.89 -7.61
C ASN A 227 9.36 10.97 -7.88
N TYR A 228 8.74 12.10 -7.52
CA TYR A 228 7.29 12.26 -7.55
C TYR A 228 6.67 11.93 -8.91
N PRO A 229 7.20 12.38 -10.07
CA PRO A 229 6.60 12.09 -11.37
C PRO A 229 6.51 10.57 -11.67
N PHE A 230 7.58 9.83 -11.41
CA PHE A 230 7.57 8.36 -11.57
C PHE A 230 6.57 7.71 -10.60
N CYS A 231 6.63 8.10 -9.32
CA CYS A 231 5.76 7.53 -8.28
C CYS A 231 4.29 7.75 -8.60
N PHE A 232 3.92 8.95 -9.05
CA PHE A 232 2.58 9.31 -9.45
C PHE A 232 2.10 8.49 -10.65
N ILE A 233 2.87 8.47 -11.76
CA ILE A 233 2.49 7.72 -12.98
C ILE A 233 2.33 6.23 -12.66
N MET A 234 3.28 5.64 -11.93
CA MET A 234 3.21 4.21 -11.60
C MET A 234 2.06 3.88 -10.66
N HIS A 235 1.80 4.74 -9.67
CA HIS A 235 0.66 4.56 -8.78
C HIS A 235 -0.67 4.65 -9.54
N MET A 236 -0.85 5.66 -10.40
CA MET A 236 -2.03 5.80 -11.24
C MET A 236 -2.21 4.61 -12.20
N PHE A 237 -1.11 4.07 -12.74
CA PHE A 237 -1.16 2.85 -13.55
C PHE A 237 -1.67 1.64 -12.75
N LEU A 238 -1.17 1.42 -11.53
CA LEU A 238 -1.64 0.35 -10.65
C LEU A 238 -3.11 0.54 -10.25
N VAL A 239 -3.51 1.78 -9.97
CA VAL A 239 -4.91 2.17 -9.73
C VAL A 239 -5.81 1.75 -10.90
N VAL A 240 -5.43 2.12 -12.13
CA VAL A 240 -6.22 1.81 -13.33
C VAL A 240 -6.30 0.30 -13.56
N ILE A 241 -5.20 -0.43 -13.39
CA ILE A 241 -5.21 -1.90 -13.47
C ILE A 241 -6.12 -2.51 -12.41
N GLY A 242 -6.03 -2.04 -11.16
CA GLY A 242 -6.87 -2.53 -10.06
C GLY A 242 -8.35 -2.26 -10.34
N ALA A 243 -8.69 -1.06 -10.81
CA ALA A 243 -10.06 -0.70 -11.19
C ALA A 243 -10.58 -1.58 -12.34
N PHE A 244 -9.76 -1.80 -13.38
CA PHE A 244 -10.11 -2.66 -14.50
C PHE A 244 -10.30 -4.12 -14.09
N PHE A 245 -9.42 -4.66 -13.25
CA PHE A 245 -9.52 -6.01 -12.70
C PHE A 245 -10.81 -6.19 -11.88
N ASN A 246 -11.11 -5.25 -10.99
CA ASN A 246 -12.36 -5.26 -10.22
C ASN A 246 -13.60 -5.16 -11.13
N LEU A 247 -13.55 -4.34 -12.17
CA LEU A 247 -14.65 -4.21 -13.15
C LEU A 247 -14.91 -5.55 -13.85
N ILE A 248 -13.87 -6.23 -14.35
CA ILE A 248 -14.00 -7.55 -14.98
C ILE A 248 -14.62 -8.55 -14.01
N ILE A 249 -14.10 -8.62 -12.78
CA ILE A 249 -14.58 -9.54 -11.76
C ILE A 249 -16.07 -9.34 -11.50
N ARG A 250 -16.50 -8.08 -11.38
CA ARG A 250 -17.90 -7.74 -11.14
C ARG A 250 -18.82 -8.20 -12.27
N TYR A 251 -18.40 -8.06 -13.53
CA TYR A 251 -19.21 -8.52 -14.65
C TYR A 251 -19.30 -10.04 -14.75
N LEU A 252 -18.26 -10.75 -14.28
CA LEU A 252 -18.17 -12.20 -14.41
C LEU A 252 -18.74 -12.97 -13.21
N LEU A 253 -18.75 -12.38 -12.01
CA LEU A 253 -19.01 -13.09 -10.77
C LEU A 253 -20.15 -12.46 -9.94
N SER A 254 -20.82 -13.29 -9.14
CA SER A 254 -21.77 -12.80 -8.14
C SER A 254 -21.05 -11.94 -7.09
N TYR A 255 -21.78 -11.06 -6.40
CA TYR A 255 -21.19 -10.15 -5.41
C TYR A 255 -20.39 -10.86 -4.30
N SER A 256 -20.88 -12.00 -3.78
CA SER A 256 -20.15 -12.78 -2.78
C SER A 256 -18.84 -13.34 -3.32
N MET A 257 -18.84 -13.79 -4.59
CA MET A 257 -17.62 -14.20 -5.28
C MET A 257 -16.71 -13.01 -5.58
N ALA A 258 -17.25 -11.82 -5.87
CA ALA A 258 -16.46 -10.63 -6.15
C ALA A 258 -15.56 -10.24 -4.96
N ILE A 259 -16.04 -10.33 -3.72
CA ILE A 259 -15.21 -10.05 -2.53
C ILE A 259 -14.12 -11.12 -2.36
N THR A 260 -14.42 -12.41 -2.56
CA THR A 260 -13.40 -13.46 -2.52
C THR A 260 -12.33 -13.21 -3.59
N VAL A 261 -12.73 -12.86 -4.82
CA VAL A 261 -11.79 -12.58 -5.90
C VAL A 261 -11.03 -11.28 -5.70
N HIS A 262 -11.61 -10.28 -5.03
CA HIS A 262 -10.87 -9.10 -4.58
C HIS A 262 -9.69 -9.48 -3.67
N ASN A 263 -9.95 -10.32 -2.66
CA ASN A 263 -8.90 -10.81 -1.75
C ASN A 263 -7.85 -11.65 -2.50
N LEU A 264 -8.27 -12.46 -3.47
CA LEU A 264 -7.32 -13.12 -4.38
C LEU A 264 -6.51 -12.12 -5.21
N GLY A 265 -7.13 -11.02 -5.63
CA GLY A 265 -6.47 -9.88 -6.27
C GLY A 265 -5.37 -9.30 -5.38
N ILE A 266 -5.57 -9.20 -4.06
CA ILE A 266 -4.53 -8.75 -3.13
C ILE A 266 -3.35 -9.72 -3.15
N ILE A 267 -3.61 -11.03 -3.08
CA ILE A 267 -2.57 -12.07 -3.13
C ILE A 267 -1.81 -12.04 -4.48
N LEU A 268 -2.51 -11.79 -5.59
CA LEU A 268 -1.98 -11.87 -6.94
C LEU A 268 -1.39 -10.56 -7.47
N LEU A 269 -1.81 -9.40 -6.97
CA LEU A 269 -1.35 -8.10 -7.50
C LEU A 269 -0.41 -7.38 -6.55
N SER A 270 -0.55 -7.55 -5.22
CA SER A 270 0.33 -6.86 -4.27
C SER A 270 1.81 -7.23 -4.42
N PRO A 271 2.22 -8.50 -4.69
CA PRO A 271 3.63 -8.81 -4.93
C PRO A 271 4.19 -8.12 -6.15
N ILE A 272 3.41 -7.98 -7.22
CA ILE A 272 3.83 -7.30 -8.45
C ILE A 272 4.09 -5.82 -8.15
N ALA A 273 3.14 -5.15 -7.50
CA ALA A 273 3.26 -3.74 -7.15
C ALA A 273 4.41 -3.48 -6.17
N ILE A 274 4.57 -4.32 -5.14
CA ILE A 274 5.70 -4.21 -4.19
C ILE A 274 7.03 -4.44 -4.90
N CYS A 275 7.13 -5.44 -5.77
CA CYS A 275 8.36 -5.69 -6.55
C CYS A 275 8.71 -4.52 -7.47
N LEU A 276 7.72 -3.87 -8.06
CA LEU A 276 7.90 -2.71 -8.91
C LEU A 276 8.60 -1.57 -8.15
N PHE A 277 8.02 -1.17 -7.02
CA PHE A 277 8.58 -0.10 -6.20
C PHE A 277 9.87 -0.53 -5.49
N THR A 278 10.05 -1.81 -5.16
CA THR A 278 11.30 -2.35 -4.58
C THR A 278 12.45 -2.28 -5.58
N ASN A 279 12.21 -2.60 -6.84
CA ASN A 279 13.22 -2.51 -7.89
C ASN A 279 13.58 -1.05 -8.18
N PHE A 280 12.57 -0.17 -8.22
CA PHE A 280 12.80 1.27 -8.35
C PHE A 280 13.62 1.80 -7.15
N TYR A 281 13.23 1.38 -5.95
CA TYR A 281 13.91 1.70 -4.70
C TYR A 281 15.39 1.34 -4.73
N GLY A 282 15.69 0.08 -5.03
CA GLY A 282 17.07 -0.42 -5.04
C GLY A 282 17.95 0.26 -6.08
N LYS A 283 17.37 0.74 -7.19
CA LYS A 283 18.11 1.53 -8.20
C LYS A 283 18.36 2.96 -7.71
N ARG A 284 17.32 3.66 -7.24
CA ARG A 284 17.44 5.06 -6.83
C ARG A 284 18.28 5.27 -5.58
N VAL A 285 18.22 4.36 -4.61
CA VAL A 285 19.09 4.42 -3.42
C VAL A 285 20.57 4.38 -3.81
N LYS A 286 20.93 3.64 -4.87
CA LYS A 286 22.32 3.59 -5.38
C LYS A 286 22.69 4.85 -6.15
N GLU A 287 21.81 5.33 -7.03
CA GLU A 287 22.08 6.50 -7.90
C GLU A 287 22.06 7.82 -7.11
N GLN A 288 21.22 7.93 -6.09
CA GLN A 288 20.93 9.17 -5.36
C GLN A 288 21.18 9.03 -3.86
N TYR A 289 22.14 8.19 -3.46
CA TYR A 289 22.46 7.89 -2.06
C TYR A 289 22.62 9.15 -1.20
N LYS A 290 23.37 10.14 -1.70
CA LYS A 290 23.64 11.40 -1.00
C LYS A 290 22.36 12.13 -0.56
N ILE A 291 21.36 12.21 -1.44
CA ILE A 291 20.08 12.89 -1.19
C ILE A 291 19.34 12.26 -0.01
N TYR A 292 19.38 10.92 0.10
CA TYR A 292 18.61 10.20 1.10
C TYR A 292 19.33 10.05 2.44
N PHE A 293 20.65 9.99 2.44
CA PHE A 293 21.41 9.63 3.65
C PHE A 293 22.25 10.77 4.24
N GLU A 294 22.90 11.62 3.44
CA GLU A 294 23.87 12.62 3.95
C GLU A 294 23.20 13.72 4.80
N GLU A 295 22.13 14.35 4.31
CA GLU A 295 21.43 15.43 5.04
C GLU A 295 20.72 14.98 6.34
N SER A 296 20.48 13.68 6.52
CA SER A 296 19.79 13.17 7.71
C SER A 296 20.70 13.07 8.93
N LEU A 297 22.02 13.01 8.71
CA LEU A 297 23.05 12.91 9.75
C LEU A 297 23.42 14.29 10.31
N SER A 298 23.49 15.32 9.46
CA SER A 298 23.92 16.67 9.85
C SER A 298 22.89 17.50 10.62
N MET A 299 21.62 17.07 10.70
CA MET A 299 20.56 17.79 11.44
C MET A 299 20.57 17.52 12.96
N TRP A 300 21.46 16.65 13.44
CA TRP A 300 21.47 16.17 14.83
C TRP A 300 22.86 16.05 15.46
N GLU A 301 23.90 16.50 14.74
CA GLU A 301 25.18 16.89 15.32
C GLU A 301 25.10 18.36 15.75
#